data_AF-A0A520YN96-F1
#
_entry.id   AF-A0A520YN96-F1
#
_cell.length_a   1.000
_cell.length_b   1.000
_cell.length_c   1.000
_cell.angle_alpha   90.00
_cell.angle_beta   90.00
_cell.angle_gamma   90.00
#
_symmetry.space_group_name_H-M   'P 1'
#
loop_
_entity.id
_entity.type
_entity.pdbx_description
1 polymer ?
#
loop_
_entity_poly.entity_id
_entity_poly.type
_entity_poly.pdbx_seq_one_letter_code
_entity_poly.pdbx_strand_id
1 'polypeptide(L)'
;MVLINERCDAYLETALMLSVLLVWPGSIAKKLVFAVCGIALMTVLNLLRIVALAAIDHYWPLYFPTMSQWVLPGIMILAALAYFYLWVRASRAPSPIR
;
A
#
# COMPACT_ATOMS: atom_id res chain seq x y z
N MET A 1 -6.21 -12.88 -20.87
CA MET A 1 -7.24 -13.40 -19.93
C MET A 1 -6.67 -13.21 -18.55
N VAL A 2 -7.04 -12.10 -17.90
CA VAL A 2 -6.63 -11.79 -16.53
C VAL A 2 -7.23 -12.86 -15.62
N LEU A 3 -6.46 -13.91 -15.35
CA LEU A 3 -6.78 -14.81 -14.25
C LEU A 3 -6.71 -13.97 -12.98
N ILE A 4 -7.87 -13.75 -12.36
CA ILE A 4 -7.99 -13.19 -11.01
C ILE A 4 -7.40 -14.27 -10.08
N ASN A 5 -6.08 -14.31 -10.03
CA ASN A 5 -5.32 -15.14 -9.10
C ASN A 5 -5.27 -14.41 -7.76
N GLU A 6 -5.14 -15.16 -6.68
CA GLU A 6 -5.05 -14.72 -5.27
C GLU A 6 -3.97 -13.64 -4.97
N ARG A 7 -3.18 -13.23 -5.98
CA ARG A 7 -2.14 -12.19 -5.92
C ARG A 7 -2.58 -10.79 -6.33
N CYS A 8 -3.84 -10.57 -6.70
CA CYS A 8 -4.36 -9.25 -7.10
C CYS A 8 -5.03 -8.47 -5.95
N ASP A 9 -5.02 -9.03 -4.74
CA ASP A 9 -5.96 -8.59 -3.71
C ASP A 9 -5.36 -7.55 -2.74
N ALA A 10 -4.09 -7.17 -2.92
CA ALA A 10 -3.31 -6.25 -2.09
C ALA A 10 -3.31 -6.52 -0.57
N TYR A 11 -3.82 -7.68 -0.14
CA TYR A 11 -3.94 -8.02 1.27
C TYR A 11 -2.58 -8.12 1.95
N LEU A 12 -1.58 -8.70 1.27
CA LEU A 12 -0.25 -8.87 1.82
C LEU A 12 0.42 -7.51 2.05
N GLU A 13 0.36 -6.62 1.07
CA GLU A 13 0.93 -5.28 1.11
C GLU A 13 0.24 -4.43 2.20
N THR A 14 -1.08 -4.54 2.30
CA THR A 14 -1.87 -3.84 3.32
C THR A 14 -1.57 -4.37 4.72
N ALA A 15 -1.49 -5.69 4.89
CA ALA A 15 -1.15 -6.33 6.17
C ALA A 15 0.26 -5.96 6.62
N LEU A 16 1.23 -5.95 5.70
CA LEU A 16 2.60 -5.49 5.98
C LEU A 16 2.60 -4.03 6.45
N MET A 17 1.94 -3.12 5.71
CA MET A 17 1.83 -1.72 6.13
C MET A 17 1.19 -1.58 7.52
N LEU A 18 0.09 -2.29 7.79
CA LEU A 18 -0.59 -2.25 9.09
C LEU A 18 0.28 -2.79 10.22
N SER A 19 0.98 -3.91 10.00
CA SER A 19 1.87 -4.50 11.02
C SER A 19 2.94 -3.51 11.48
N VAL A 20 3.60 -2.83 10.54
CA VAL A 20 4.67 -1.88 10.83
C VAL A 20 4.11 -0.61 11.51
N LEU A 21 2.94 -0.15 11.08
CA LEU A 21 2.22 0.97 11.69
C LEU A 21 1.84 0.69 13.15
N LEU A 22 1.33 -0.51 13.43
CA LEU A 22 0.88 -0.92 14.76
C LEU A 22 2.04 -1.07 15.75
N VAL A 23 3.18 -1.61 15.29
CA VAL A 23 4.39 -1.79 16.10
C VAL A 23 5.01 -0.45 16.51
N TRP A 24 4.94 0.59 15.67
CA TRP A 24 5.59 1.88 15.95
C TRP A 24 4.97 2.60 17.18
N PRO A 25 5.77 3.12 18.13
CA PRO A 25 5.24 3.83 19.29
C PRO A 25 4.56 5.16 18.90
N GLY A 26 3.40 5.45 19.49
CA GLY A 26 2.63 6.65 19.19
C GLY A 26 1.23 6.60 19.80
N SER A 27 0.49 7.70 19.74
CA SER A 27 -0.87 7.75 20.32
C SER A 27 -1.85 6.86 19.56
N ILE A 28 -2.66 6.11 20.30
CA ILE A 28 -3.62 5.13 19.75
C ILE A 28 -4.62 5.82 18.79
N ALA A 29 -5.09 7.02 19.13
CA ALA A 29 -5.99 7.78 18.27
C ALA A 29 -5.35 8.11 16.91
N LYS A 30 -4.09 8.55 16.89
CA LYS A 30 -3.38 8.81 15.63
C LYS A 30 -3.10 7.51 14.86
N LYS A 31 -2.79 6.40 15.55
CA LYS A 31 -2.64 5.09 14.92
C LYS A 31 -3.91 4.67 14.19
N LEU A 32 -5.09 4.83 14.79
CA LEU A 32 -6.36 4.48 14.15
C LEU A 32 -6.61 5.33 12.90
N VAL A 33 -6.39 6.65 12.97
CA VAL A 33 -6.54 7.54 11.81
C VAL A 33 -5.59 7.14 10.69
N PHE A 34 -4.31 6.93 10.99
CA PHE A 34 -3.32 6.50 9.99
C PHE A 34 -3.58 5.07 9.48
N ALA A 35 -4.12 4.17 10.30
CA ALA A 35 -4.51 2.83 9.85
C ALA A 35 -5.65 2.91 8.83
N VAL A 36 -6.71 3.67 9.13
CA VAL A 36 -7.85 3.86 8.22
C VAL A 36 -7.41 4.55 6.93
N CYS A 37 -6.63 5.63 7.03
CA CYS A 37 -6.09 6.33 5.86
C CYS A 37 -5.15 5.44 5.04
N GLY A 38 -4.31 4.62 5.69
CA GLY A 38 -3.42 3.67 5.04
C GLY A 38 -4.20 2.59 4.29
N ILE A 39 -5.25 2.02 4.90
CA ILE A 39 -6.12 1.04 4.25
C ILE A 39 -6.77 1.66 3.01
N ALA A 40 -7.36 2.86 3.15
CA ALA A 40 -7.98 3.56 2.02
C ALA A 40 -6.97 3.82 0.88
N LEU A 41 -5.75 4.26 1.22
CA LEU A 41 -4.67 4.45 0.25
C LEU A 41 -4.33 3.14 -0.49
N MET A 42 -4.13 2.04 0.25
CA MET A 42 -3.80 0.74 -0.35
C MET A 42 -4.92 0.21 -1.22
N THR A 43 -6.19 0.40 -0.83
CA THR A 43 -7.34 0.04 -1.67
C THR A 43 -7.34 0.83 -2.97
N VAL A 44 -7.12 2.14 -2.93
CA VAL A 44 -7.06 2.98 -4.15
C VAL A 44 -5.90 2.54 -5.06
N LEU A 45 -4.71 2.31 -4.49
CA LEU A 45 -3.56 1.82 -5.25
C LEU A 45 -3.82 0.43 -5.86
N ASN A 46 -4.52 -0.45 -5.15
CA ASN A 46 -4.89 -1.75 -5.69
C ASN A 46 -5.88 -1.64 -6.86
N LEU A 47 -6.87 -0.76 -6.77
CA LEU A 47 -7.79 -0.50 -7.89
C LEU A 47 -7.03 0.03 -9.12
N LEU A 48 -6.10 0.97 -8.91
CA LEU A 48 -5.24 1.47 -9.98
C LEU A 48 -4.37 0.36 -10.58
N ARG A 49 -3.84 -0.56 -9.75
CA ARG A 49 -3.08 -1.72 -10.20
C ARG A 49 -3.93 -2.64 -11.09
N ILE A 50 -5.17 -2.94 -10.70
CA ILE A 50 -6.07 -3.78 -11.48
C ILE A 50 -6.35 -3.13 -12.85
N VAL A 51 -6.66 -1.83 -12.87
CA VAL A 51 -6.90 -1.08 -14.11
C VAL A 51 -5.64 -1.05 -14.99
N ALA A 52 -4.46 -0.82 -14.40
CA ALA A 52 -3.19 -0.83 -15.13
C ALA A 52 -2.89 -2.21 -15.72
N LEU A 53 -3.13 -3.29 -14.97
CA LEU A 53 -2.96 -4.66 -15.47
C LEU A 53 -3.93 -5.00 -16.60
N ALA A 54 -5.18 -4.56 -16.51
CA ALA A 54 -6.15 -4.72 -17.59
C ALA A 54 -5.70 -3.98 -18.87
N ALA A 55 -5.17 -2.77 -18.73
CA ALA A 55 -4.62 -2.02 -19.86
C ALA A 55 -3.38 -2.71 -20.46
N ILE A 56 -2.46 -3.22 -19.63
CA ILE A 56 -1.25 -3.91 -20.09
C ILE A 56 -1.60 -5.23 -20.79
N ASP A 57 -2.57 -6.00 -20.29
CA ASP A 57 -3.04 -7.24 -20.96
C ASP A 57 -3.57 -6.94 -22.38
N HIS A 58 -4.19 -5.78 -22.58
CA HIS A 58 -4.76 -5.38 -23.87
C HIS A 58 -3.73 -4.81 -24.85
N TYR A 59 -2.92 -3.84 -24.42
CA TYR A 59 -2.01 -3.10 -25.31
C TYR A 59 -0.61 -3.72 -25.41
N TRP A 60 -0.13 -4.37 -24.34
CA TRP A 60 1.26 -4.83 -24.20
C TRP A 60 1.35 -6.20 -23.49
N PRO A 61 0.69 -7.25 -24.00
CA PRO A 61 0.57 -8.53 -23.30
C PRO A 61 1.92 -9.18 -22.98
N LEU A 62 2.95 -8.92 -23.79
CA LEU A 62 4.31 -9.43 -23.56
C LEU A 62 4.90 -8.96 -22.22
N TYR A 63 4.52 -7.78 -21.74
CA TYR A 63 5.03 -7.19 -20.50
C TYR A 63 4.18 -7.52 -19.27
N PHE A 64 3.02 -8.17 -19.47
CA PHE A 64 2.10 -8.51 -18.40
C PHE A 64 2.76 -9.31 -17.26
N PRO A 65 3.60 -10.35 -17.51
CA PRO A 65 4.24 -11.10 -16.43
C PRO A 65 5.16 -10.22 -15.57
N THR A 66 5.97 -9.38 -16.21
CA THR A 66 6.89 -8.49 -15.50
C THR A 66 6.14 -7.45 -14.66
N MET A 67 5.09 -6.86 -15.23
CA MET A 67 4.31 -5.80 -14.58
C MET A 67 3.47 -6.34 -13.42
N SER A 68 2.85 -7.51 -13.59
CA SER A 68 1.99 -8.13 -12.57
C SER A 68 2.74 -8.72 -11.39
N GLN A 69 3.96 -9.26 -11.62
CA GLN A 69 4.72 -9.97 -10.59
C GLN A 69 5.73 -9.08 -9.86
N TRP A 70 6.29 -8.07 -10.53
CA TRP A 70 7.43 -7.32 -10.01
C TRP A 70 7.17 -5.83 -9.89
N VAL A 71 6.78 -5.19 -11.00
CA VAL A 71 6.75 -3.72 -11.07
C VAL A 71 5.61 -3.14 -10.25
N LEU A 72 4.37 -3.54 -10.51
CA LEU A 72 3.22 -2.97 -9.81
C LEU A 72 3.19 -3.34 -8.32
N PRO A 73 3.46 -4.59 -7.90
CA PRO A 73 3.63 -4.92 -6.48
C PRO A 73 4.77 -4.13 -5.83
N GLY A 74 5.91 -3.97 -6.53
CA GLY A 74 7.04 -3.17 -6.04
C GLY A 74 6.66 -1.71 -5.77
N ILE A 75 5.90 -1.09 -6.67
CA ILE A 75 5.37 0.28 -6.49
C ILE A 75 4.47 0.36 -5.25
N MET A 76 3.62 -0.65 -5.02
CA MET A 76 2.76 -0.69 -3.82
C MET A 76 3.58 -0.77 -2.53
N ILE A 77 4.63 -1.59 -2.50
CA ILE A 77 5.55 -1.67 -1.35
C ILE A 77 6.23 -0.32 -1.11
N LEU A 78 6.71 0.35 -2.16
CA LEU A 78 7.33 1.68 -2.03
C LEU A 78 6.34 2.71 -1.49
N ALA A 79 5.08 2.69 -1.94
CA ALA A 79 4.03 3.55 -1.41
C ALA A 79 3.75 3.26 0.07
N ALA A 80 3.73 1.99 0.47
CA ALA A 80 3.58 1.58 1.88
C ALA A 80 4.73 2.10 2.76
N LEU A 81 5.96 2.00 2.27
CA LEU A 81 7.14 2.52 2.97
C LEU A 81 7.12 4.05 3.08
N ALA A 82 6.74 4.76 2.01
CA ALA A 82 6.58 6.20 2.03
C ALA A 82 5.49 6.62 3.02
N TYR A 83 4.35 5.92 3.03
CA TYR A 83 3.27 6.16 3.98
C TYR A 83 3.73 5.93 5.43
N PHE A 84 4.46 4.84 5.67
CA PHE A 84 5.04 4.57 6.99
C PHE A 84 6.04 5.66 7.42
N TYR A 85 6.87 6.16 6.50
CA TYR A 85 7.77 7.27 6.79
C TYR A 85 7.00 8.53 7.22
N LEU A 86 5.87 8.84 6.56
CA LEU A 86 4.98 9.94 6.96
C LEU A 86 4.41 9.72 8.36
N TRP A 87 4.02 8.48 8.70
CA TRP A 87 3.56 8.11 10.05
C TRP A 87 4.65 8.33 11.10
N VAL A 88 5.88 7.88 10.84
CA VAL A 88 7.02 8.09 11.75
C VAL A 88 7.27 9.58 11.97
N ARG A 89 7.19 10.41 10.91
CA ARG A 89 7.36 11.86 11.04
C ARG A 89 6.22 12.52 11.83
N ALA A 90 4.98 12.10 11.61
CA ALA A 90 3.80 12.64 12.29
C ALA A 90 3.71 12.21 13.77
N SER A 91 4.22 11.01 14.10
CA SER A 91 4.28 10.49 15.47
C SER A 91 5.40 11.13 16.29
N ARG A 92 6.51 11.53 15.65
CA ARG A 92 7.61 12.30 16.26
C ARG A 92 7.28 13.77 16.54
N ALA A 93 6.08 14.26 16.18
CA ALA A 93 5.67 15.62 16.51
C ALA A 93 5.83 15.85 18.04
N PRO A 94 6.45 16.97 18.48
CA PRO A 94 6.71 17.21 19.89
C PRO A 94 5.41 17.10 20.67
N SER A 95 5.39 16.29 21.72
CA SER A 95 4.32 16.39 22.72
C SER A 95 4.35 17.83 23.26
N PRO A 96 3.25 18.60 23.15
CA PRO A 96 3.14 19.85 23.86
C PRO A 96 2.91 19.47 25.32
N ILE A 97 3.98 19.25 26.08
CA ILE A 97 3.90 19.38 27.53
C ILE A 97 4.00 20.88 27.82
N ARG A 98 2.85 21.53 27.93
CA ARG A 98 2.57 22.44 29.04
C ARG A 98 1.06 22.61 29.21
#